data_AF-A0A7Y8F5J7-F1
#
_entry.id   AF-A0A7Y8F5J7-F1
#
_cell.length_a   1.000
_cell.length_b   1.000
_cell.length_c   1.000
_cell.angle_alpha   90.00
_cell.angle_beta   90.00
_cell.angle_gamma   90.00
#
_symmetry.space_group_name_H-M   'P 1'
#
loop_
_entity.id
_entity.type
_entity.pdbx_description
1 polymer ?
#
loop_
_entity_poly.entity_id
_entity_poly.type
_entity_poly.pdbx_seq_one_letter_code
_entity_poly.pdbx_strand_id
1 'polypeptide(L)'
;MTAWAQSLIRISNYEVETLQKRLAEVAARKAEAEMRVAVLDAEVEIERQNARLDPSSGMMLQAYLKGWAMKRADAEGLVAAVAAEEEGARDALTSAFEELKKFEHVAEAARLSKLLAAAKRETAAFDEMGLRRRAGG
;
A
#
# COMPACT_ATOMS: atom_id res chain seq x y z
N MET A 1 -23.20 -1.32 -16.40
CA MET A 1 -22.54 -2.11 -15.34
C MET A 1 -23.63 -2.76 -14.48
N THR A 2 -23.42 -3.94 -13.89
CA THR A 2 -24.40 -4.52 -12.95
C THR A 2 -24.29 -3.84 -11.58
N ALA A 3 -25.41 -3.71 -10.86
CA ALA A 3 -25.42 -3.06 -9.54
C ALA A 3 -24.50 -3.75 -8.53
N TRP A 4 -24.42 -5.09 -8.58
CA TRP A 4 -23.52 -5.87 -7.71
C TRP A 4 -22.04 -5.57 -8.01
N ALA A 5 -21.65 -5.47 -9.28
CA ALA A 5 -20.25 -5.23 -9.65
C ALA A 5 -19.81 -3.82 -9.25
N GLN A 6 -20.69 -2.83 -9.43
CA GLN A 6 -20.44 -1.47 -8.97
C GLN A 6 -20.29 -1.39 -7.44
N SER A 7 -21.06 -2.20 -6.70
CA SER A 7 -20.93 -2.27 -5.24
C SER A 7 -19.60 -2.88 -4.81
N LEU A 8 -19.18 -4.00 -5.42
CA LEU A 8 -17.90 -4.65 -5.09
C LEU A 8 -16.71 -3.75 -5.41
N ILE A 9 -16.67 -3.16 -6.60
CA ILE A 9 -15.62 -2.22 -7.00
C ILE A 9 -15.51 -1.05 -6.00
N ARG A 10 -16.64 -0.49 -5.56
CA ARG A 10 -16.65 0.58 -4.56
C ARG A 10 -16.08 0.13 -3.21
N ILE A 11 -16.43 -1.06 -2.74
CA ILE A 11 -15.92 -1.60 -1.47
C ILE A 11 -14.41 -1.84 -1.58
N SER A 12 -13.94 -2.49 -2.66
CA SER A 12 -12.51 -2.74 -2.86
C SER A 12 -11.70 -1.47 -3.07
N ASN A 13 -12.25 -0.44 -3.72
CA ASN A 13 -11.59 0.87 -3.78
C ASN A 13 -11.40 1.47 -2.37
N TYR A 14 -12.43 1.41 -1.52
CA TYR A 14 -12.32 1.90 -0.15
C TYR A 14 -11.28 1.11 0.66
N GLU A 15 -11.21 -0.21 0.48
CA GLU A 15 -10.19 -1.06 1.08
C GLU A 15 -8.78 -0.68 0.64
N VAL A 16 -8.55 -0.51 -0.67
CA VAL A 16 -7.29 -0.01 -1.23
C VAL A 16 -6.91 1.34 -0.63
N GLU A 17 -7.82 2.31 -0.60
CA GLU A 17 -7.57 3.63 0.01
C GLU A 17 -7.21 3.53 1.50
N THR A 18 -7.85 2.60 2.22
CA THR A 18 -7.58 2.36 3.64
C THR A 18 -6.19 1.77 3.84
N LEU A 19 -5.80 0.80 3.02
CA LEU A 19 -4.48 0.18 3.06
C LEU A 19 -3.38 1.14 2.61
N GLN A 20 -3.64 2.02 1.65
CA GLN A 20 -2.71 3.09 1.26
C GLN A 20 -2.42 4.05 2.42
N LYS A 21 -3.47 4.48 3.14
CA LYS A 21 -3.30 5.32 4.35
C LYS A 21 -2.50 4.57 5.41
N ARG A 22 -2.81 3.30 5.65
CA ARG A 22 -2.05 2.47 6.59
C ARG A 22 -0.57 2.37 6.20
N LEU A 23 -0.28 2.10 4.93
CA LEU A 23 1.10 2.03 4.45
C LEU A 23 1.83 3.36 4.65
N ALA A 24 1.17 4.49 4.38
CA ALA A 24 1.75 5.81 4.61
C ALA A 24 2.06 6.08 6.09
N GLU A 25 1.18 5.68 7.00
CA GLU A 25 1.40 5.78 8.45
C GLU A 25 2.60 4.92 8.90
N VAL A 26 2.71 3.69 8.40
CA VAL A 26 3.82 2.79 8.74
C VAL A 26 5.15 3.33 8.18
N ALA A 27 5.15 3.85 6.95
CA ALA A 27 6.33 4.48 6.36
C ALA A 27 6.78 5.72 7.15
N ALA A 28 5.85 6.54 7.64
CA ALA A 28 6.17 7.68 8.49
C ALA A 28 6.81 7.24 9.82
N ARG A 29 6.25 6.21 10.47
CA ARG A 29 6.82 5.62 11.69
C ARG A 29 8.20 5.04 11.47
N LYS A 30 8.46 4.44 10.30
CA LYS A 30 9.78 3.91 9.95
C LYS A 30 10.79 5.03 9.84
N ALA A 31 10.46 6.10 9.13
CA ALA A 31 11.32 7.27 9.01
C ALA A 31 11.65 7.90 10.37
N GLU A 32 10.66 7.96 11.29
CA GLU A 32 10.88 8.42 12.66
C GLU A 32 11.84 7.51 13.44
N ALA A 33 11.69 6.19 13.32
CA ALA A 33 12.57 5.23 13.97
C ALA A 33 14.01 5.30 13.43
N GLU A 34 14.18 5.43 12.12
CA GLU A 34 15.48 5.60 11.46
C GLU A 34 16.15 6.91 11.88
N MET A 35 15.37 8.00 11.96
CA MET A 35 15.85 9.30 12.46
C MET A 35 16.37 9.19 13.89
N ARG A 36 15.68 8.42 14.76
CA ARG A 36 16.12 8.19 16.14
C ARG A 36 17.49 7.52 16.21
N VAL A 37 17.76 6.55 15.34
CA VAL A 37 19.10 5.92 15.25
C VAL A 37 20.15 6.96 14.83
N ALA A 38 19.86 7.74 13.80
CA ALA A 38 20.78 8.78 13.32
C ALA A 38 21.09 9.85 14.38
N VAL A 39 20.09 10.25 15.17
CA VAL A 39 20.28 11.19 16.29
C VAL A 39 21.18 10.58 17.36
N LEU A 40 20.96 9.33 17.76
CA LEU A 40 21.82 8.63 18.73
C LEU A 40 23.26 8.51 18.22
N ASP A 41 23.46 8.27 16.93
CA ASP A 41 24.79 8.19 16.31
C ASP A 41 25.49 9.56 16.29
N ALA A 42 24.75 10.66 16.12
CA ALA A 42 25.29 12.01 16.21
C ALA A 42 25.64 12.39 17.67
N GLU A 43 24.76 12.08 18.62
CA GLU A 43 24.95 12.35 20.05
C GLU A 43 26.23 11.69 20.59
N VAL A 44 26.48 10.43 20.23
CA VAL A 44 27.66 9.71 20.71
C VAL A 44 28.97 10.29 20.16
N GLU A 45 28.97 10.83 18.94
CA GLU A 45 30.16 11.46 18.39
C GLU A 45 30.47 12.77 19.09
N ILE A 46 29.44 13.55 19.46
CA ILE A 46 29.61 14.76 20.29
C ILE A 46 30.20 14.38 21.64
N GLU A 47 29.67 13.34 22.30
CA GLU A 47 30.18 12.88 23.60
C GLU A 47 31.65 12.43 23.51
N ARG A 48 32.02 11.72 22.44
CA ARG A 48 33.41 11.33 22.18
C ARG A 48 34.32 12.53 21.96
N GLN A 49 33.84 13.55 21.25
CA GLN A 49 34.61 14.80 21.06
C GLN A 49 34.81 15.53 22.38
N ASN A 50 33.78 15.66 23.21
CA ASN A 50 33.87 16.27 24.52
C ASN A 50 34.88 15.53 25.42
N ALA A 51 34.81 14.20 25.45
CA ALA A 51 35.76 13.37 26.20
C ALA A 51 37.22 13.48 25.75
N ARG A 52 37.49 13.89 24.50
CA ARG A 52 38.86 14.20 24.03
C ARG A 52 39.36 15.54 24.55
N LEU A 53 38.47 16.48 24.84
CA LEU A 53 38.78 17.85 25.23
C LEU A 53 38.77 18.04 26.76
N ASP A 54 37.98 17.25 27.48
CA ASP A 54 37.85 17.32 28.94
C ASP A 54 38.13 15.95 29.60
N PRO A 55 39.18 15.83 30.44
CA PRO A 55 39.48 14.63 31.21
C PRO A 55 38.33 14.15 32.10
N SER A 56 37.50 15.06 32.61
CA SER A 56 36.32 14.70 33.43
C SER A 56 35.26 13.98 32.59
N SER A 57 34.91 14.51 31.43
CA SER A 57 34.09 13.80 30.44
C SER A 57 34.70 12.47 30.01
N GLY A 58 36.02 12.39 29.85
CA GLY A 58 36.73 11.15 29.55
C GLY A 58 36.50 10.02 30.55
N MET A 59 36.46 10.34 31.86
CA MET A 59 36.17 9.37 32.91
C MET A 59 34.74 8.80 32.85
N MET A 60 33.77 9.60 32.38
CA MET A 60 32.36 9.21 32.31
C MET A 60 31.97 8.54 30.99
N LEU A 61 32.79 8.67 29.95
CA LEU A 61 32.50 8.22 28.59
C LEU A 61 32.11 6.73 28.52
N GLN A 62 32.79 5.85 29.26
CA GLN A 62 32.49 4.41 29.21
C GLN A 62 31.07 4.09 29.73
N ALA A 63 30.64 4.76 30.79
CA ALA A 63 29.28 4.59 31.31
C ALA A 63 28.24 5.12 30.32
N TYR A 64 28.52 6.28 29.69
CA TYR A 64 27.66 6.83 28.65
C TYR A 64 27.52 5.87 27.45
N LEU A 65 28.65 5.37 26.92
CA LEU A 65 28.66 4.47 25.77
C LEU A 65 27.86 3.19 26.02
N LYS A 66 27.89 2.65 27.24
CA LYS A 66 27.05 1.51 27.62
C LYS A 66 25.57 1.84 27.52
N GLY A 67 25.15 2.99 28.06
CA GLY A 67 23.75 3.44 27.98
C GLY A 67 23.30 3.76 26.56
N TRP A 68 24.17 4.40 25.78
CA TRP A 68 23.96 4.64 24.35
C TRP A 68 23.78 3.34 23.57
N ALA A 69 24.64 2.34 23.78
CA ALA A 69 24.55 1.06 23.07
C ALA A 69 23.21 0.36 23.31
N MET A 70 22.69 0.41 24.55
CA MET A 70 21.35 -0.12 24.86
C MET A 70 20.25 0.63 24.11
N LYS A 71 20.25 1.98 24.18
CA LYS A 71 19.25 2.81 23.49
C LYS A 71 19.29 2.63 21.97
N ARG A 72 20.49 2.46 21.40
CA ARG A 72 20.69 2.23 19.98
C ARG A 72 20.18 0.87 19.57
N ALA A 73 20.47 -0.18 20.33
CA ALA A 73 19.92 -1.51 20.08
C ALA A 73 18.37 -1.51 20.14
N ASP A 74 17.77 -0.80 21.10
CA ASP A 74 16.32 -0.65 21.18
C ASP A 74 15.74 0.08 19.96
N ALA A 75 16.40 1.16 19.51
CA ALA A 75 15.99 1.92 18.32
C ALA A 75 16.13 1.10 17.03
N GLU A 76 17.22 0.34 16.87
CA GLU A 76 17.41 -0.58 15.74
C GLU A 76 16.37 -1.71 15.75
N GLY A 77 16.03 -2.24 16.93
CA GLY A 77 14.95 -3.20 17.10
C GLY A 77 13.60 -2.65 16.65
N LEU A 78 13.30 -1.38 16.97
CA LEU A 78 12.10 -0.69 16.49
C LEU A 78 12.12 -0.53 14.96
N VAL A 79 13.24 -0.12 14.36
CA VAL A 79 13.38 -0.02 12.90
C VAL A 79 13.09 -1.37 12.24
N ALA A 80 13.66 -2.45 12.75
CA ALA A 80 13.43 -3.80 12.22
C ALA A 80 11.95 -4.21 12.32
N ALA A 81 11.32 -3.95 13.47
CA ALA A 81 9.90 -4.27 13.67
C ALA A 81 8.99 -3.48 12.71
N VAL A 82 9.23 -2.18 12.54
CA VAL A 82 8.43 -1.34 11.64
C VAL A 82 8.71 -1.67 10.17
N ALA A 83 9.93 -2.07 9.81
CA ALA A 83 10.25 -2.53 8.47
C ALA A 83 9.48 -3.80 8.09
N ALA A 84 9.36 -4.76 9.02
CA ALA A 84 8.54 -5.95 8.81
C ALA A 84 7.04 -5.61 8.73
N GLU A 85 6.56 -4.65 9.53
CA GLU A 85 5.19 -4.14 9.43
C GLU A 85 4.93 -3.46 8.07
N GLU A 86 5.90 -2.70 7.56
CA GLU A 86 5.82 -2.03 6.25
C GLU A 86 5.71 -3.05 5.12
N GLU A 87 6.51 -4.10 5.16
CA GLU A 87 6.45 -5.21 4.19
C GLU A 87 5.07 -5.86 4.19
N GLY A 88 4.54 -6.23 5.36
CA GLY A 88 3.19 -6.79 5.47
C GLY A 88 2.09 -5.83 4.97
N ALA A 89 2.23 -4.53 5.23
CA ALA A 89 1.29 -3.52 4.73
C ALA A 89 1.35 -3.38 3.20
N ARG A 90 2.54 -3.50 2.59
CA ARG A 90 2.71 -3.50 1.13
C ARG A 90 2.09 -4.74 0.50
N ASP A 91 2.29 -5.91 1.09
CA ASP A 91 1.72 -7.16 0.59
C ASP A 91 0.19 -7.15 0.66
N ALA A 92 -0.38 -6.65 1.76
CA ALA A 92 -1.81 -6.46 1.90
C ALA A 92 -2.37 -5.49 0.84
N LEU A 93 -1.68 -4.37 0.61
CA LEU A 93 -2.07 -3.39 -0.40
C LEU A 93 -2.02 -3.98 -1.82
N THR A 94 -0.95 -4.71 -2.15
CA THR A 94 -0.81 -5.42 -3.44
C THR A 94 -1.97 -6.38 -3.64
N SER A 95 -2.28 -7.19 -2.64
CA SER A 95 -3.38 -8.18 -2.69
C SER A 95 -4.74 -7.50 -2.93
N ALA A 96 -5.02 -6.40 -2.21
CA ALA A 96 -6.27 -5.65 -2.38
C ALA A 96 -6.38 -5.01 -3.78
N PHE A 97 -5.26 -4.50 -4.33
CA PHE A 97 -5.22 -4.01 -5.70
C PHE A 97 -5.52 -5.09 -6.72
N GLU A 98 -4.92 -6.28 -6.57
CA GLU A 98 -5.21 -7.41 -7.45
C GLU A 98 -6.68 -7.82 -7.40
N GLU A 99 -7.30 -7.81 -6.22
CA GLU A 99 -8.72 -8.13 -6.05
C GLU A 99 -9.62 -7.08 -6.70
N LEU A 100 -9.34 -5.79 -6.51
CA LEU A 100 -10.00 -4.71 -7.22
C LEU A 100 -9.94 -4.91 -8.75
N LYS A 101 -8.76 -5.26 -9.29
CA LYS A 101 -8.59 -5.53 -10.73
C LYS A 101 -9.41 -6.71 -11.21
N LYS A 102 -9.53 -7.78 -10.42
CA LYS A 102 -10.42 -8.92 -10.74
C LYS A 102 -11.87 -8.43 -10.88
N PHE A 103 -12.36 -7.61 -9.96
CA PHE A 103 -13.72 -7.07 -10.05
C PHE A 103 -13.91 -6.15 -11.26
N GLU A 104 -12.95 -5.27 -11.56
CA GLU A 104 -12.99 -4.42 -12.76
C GLU A 104 -13.05 -5.24 -14.05
N HIS A 105 -12.22 -6.29 -14.17
CA HIS A 105 -12.23 -7.18 -15.33
C HIS A 105 -13.55 -7.93 -15.50
N VAL A 106 -14.11 -8.48 -14.41
CA VAL A 106 -15.40 -9.18 -14.45
C VAL A 106 -16.53 -8.21 -14.82
N ALA A 107 -16.51 -6.99 -14.28
CA ALA A 107 -17.49 -5.96 -14.59
C ALA A 107 -17.45 -5.56 -16.07
N GLU A 108 -16.26 -5.44 -16.64
CA GLU A 108 -16.08 -5.10 -18.06
C GLU A 108 -16.50 -6.27 -18.98
N ALA A 109 -16.12 -7.51 -18.64
CA ALA A 109 -16.56 -8.70 -19.38
C ALA A 109 -18.10 -8.80 -19.40
N ALA A 110 -18.76 -8.54 -18.27
CA ALA A 110 -20.21 -8.51 -18.17
C ALA A 110 -20.84 -7.37 -19.01
N ARG A 111 -20.18 -6.21 -19.09
CA ARG A 111 -20.60 -5.08 -19.93
C ARG A 111 -20.52 -5.45 -21.41
N LEU A 112 -19.40 -6.00 -21.86
CA LEU A 112 -19.19 -6.42 -23.25
C LEU A 112 -20.17 -7.52 -23.67
N SER A 113 -20.40 -8.51 -22.82
CA SER A 113 -21.38 -9.58 -23.08
C SER A 113 -22.80 -9.01 -23.28
N LYS A 114 -23.21 -8.02 -22.48
CA LYS A 114 -24.51 -7.35 -22.65
C LYS A 114 -24.61 -6.59 -23.97
N LEU A 115 -23.56 -5.88 -24.37
CA LEU A 115 -23.51 -5.16 -25.65
C LEU A 115 -23.62 -6.13 -26.84
N LEU A 116 -22.86 -7.23 -26.81
CA LEU A 116 -22.93 -8.25 -27.84
C LEU A 116 -24.31 -8.91 -27.92
N ALA A 117 -24.94 -9.19 -26.77
CA ALA A 117 -26.29 -9.74 -26.74
C ALA A 117 -27.35 -8.76 -27.27
N ALA A 118 -27.20 -7.45 -27.00
CA ALA A 118 -28.08 -6.43 -27.55
C ALA A 118 -27.93 -6.31 -29.08
N ALA A 119 -26.69 -6.24 -29.58
CA ALA A 119 -26.40 -6.21 -31.01
C ALA A 119 -26.98 -7.43 -31.74
N LYS A 120 -26.81 -8.64 -31.18
CA LYS A 120 -27.40 -9.86 -31.75
C LYS A 120 -28.93 -9.80 -31.85
N ARG A 121 -29.61 -9.27 -30.83
CA ARG A 121 -31.08 -9.11 -30.84
C ARG A 121 -31.52 -8.09 -31.89
N GLU A 122 -30.80 -6.99 -32.01
CA GLU A 122 -31.07 -5.94 -32.99
C GLU A 122 -30.87 -6.45 -34.44
N THR A 123 -29.77 -7.16 -34.72
CA THR A 123 -29.55 -7.80 -36.02
C THR A 123 -30.66 -8.78 -36.36
N ALA A 124 -31.05 -9.65 -35.44
CA ALA A 124 -32.15 -10.60 -35.66
C ALA A 124 -33.49 -9.89 -35.98
N ALA A 125 -33.79 -8.77 -35.29
CA ALA A 125 -34.98 -7.98 -35.58
C ALA A 125 -34.94 -7.35 -36.98
N PHE A 126 -33.78 -6.85 -37.42
CA PHE A 126 -33.61 -6.32 -38.78
C PHE A 126 -33.75 -7.41 -39.85
N ASP A 127 -33.19 -8.59 -39.61
CA ASP A 127 -33.30 -9.74 -40.51
C ASP A 127 -34.75 -10.18 -40.69
N GLU A 128 -35.52 -10.28 -39.59
CA GLU A 128 -36.95 -10.59 -39.63
C GLU A 128 -37.76 -9.54 -40.44
N MET A 129 -37.49 -8.25 -40.23
CA MET A 129 -38.15 -7.19 -41.00
C MET A 129 -37.81 -7.26 -42.49
N GLY A 130 -36.55 -7.58 -42.83
CA GLY A 130 -36.11 -7.79 -44.21
C GLY A 130 -36.82 -8.97 -44.88
N LEU A 131 -36.98 -10.08 -44.15
CA LEU A 131 -37.72 -11.26 -44.62
C LEU A 131 -39.21 -10.96 -44.84
N ARG A 132 -39.87 -10.25 -43.92
CA ARG A 132 -41.28 -9.87 -44.08
C ARG A 132 -41.51 -8.97 -45.30
N ARG A 133 -40.61 -8.02 -45.57
CA ARG A 133 -40.68 -7.17 -46.78
C ARG A 133 -40.51 -7.94 -48.08
N ARG A 134 -39.64 -8.96 -48.11
CA ARG A 134 -39.46 -9.82 -49.30
C ARG A 134 -40.62 -10.78 -49.54
N ALA A 135 -41.35 -11.17 -48.50
CA ALA A 135 -42.47 -12.11 -48.62
C ALA A 135 -43.82 -11.43 -48.95
N GLY A 136 -43.92 -10.10 -48.82
CA GLY A 136 -45.13 -9.32 -49.04
C GLY A 136 -45.16 -8.51 -50.34
N GLY A 137 -44.17 -8.67 -51.23
CA GLY A 137 -44.15 -8.12 -52.58
C GLY A 137 -44.08 -9.24 -53.60
#